data_AF-A0A242CGA7-F1
#
_entry.id   AF-A0A242CGA7-F1
#
_cell.length_a   1.000
_cell.length_b   1.000
_cell.length_c   1.000
_cell.angle_alpha   90.00
_cell.angle_beta   90.00
_cell.angle_gamma   90.00
#
_symmetry.space_group_name_H-M   'P 1'
#
loop_
_entity.id
_entity.type
_entity.pdbx_description
1 polymer ?
#
loop_
_entity_poly.entity_id
_entity_poly.type
_entity_poly.pdbx_seq_one_letter_code
_entity_poly.pdbx_strand_id
1 'polypeptide(L)'
;MEMGTIKKLFSDIFTEDDITPFHLDDKSNIDNSIIDLIDELILEGIEEEYLFVARKNYPNVIYINGYRVFSFPPIVLPGMISKAKIDKFIETLDNKISEGDYLNYLFTVELANPSLLKFALEAVYSQIPDEKVFEVMEEFYTNVDYIAPFITAEMWKRMIDNQPVGKKEEFYKELCNYFGYETLPEKITIYRGVGSESTPLPATYSWTVSGNEVLKFFLHSPDASWYEATVYSKDIIHFYNGRGEAEVWISPDSVHDIKENKQYDTAFVQDALSHRNLSELFSFIRTNIIDSSANIPTHLGIERMNSTNMYHSNKHLTNVMFSSTLLSHALELDTQEILISLLAAAVHDFNRRTDFDAPNHGYESAKNWVEALCIGASYEDGLYPEEWAEVADELSSWFDLGFQTSSLAKEYQLTGMDAHLLFTIVRIHDLDDYEAYSFIEKELDSSEHQRAIKLLNILKDADAIDRLRISDLDVSFLRLDESKKIIKPFFDFQENITVY
;
A
#
# COMPACT_ATOMS: atom_id res chain seq x y z
N MET A 1 24.44 29.81 -22.00
CA MET A 1 24.69 28.51 -22.66
C MET A 1 24.74 28.77 -24.16
N GLU A 2 25.64 28.15 -24.92
CA GLU A 2 25.65 28.36 -26.39
C GLU A 2 24.41 27.74 -27.04
N MET A 3 23.87 28.39 -28.08
CA MET A 3 22.67 27.92 -28.80
C MET A 3 22.80 26.47 -29.31
N GLY A 4 24.02 26.01 -29.59
CA GLY A 4 24.29 24.62 -29.95
C GLY A 4 24.07 23.63 -28.80
N THR A 5 24.38 24.01 -27.56
CA THR A 5 24.11 23.20 -26.36
C THR A 5 22.62 23.17 -26.07
N ILE A 6 21.94 24.31 -26.20
CA ILE A 6 20.48 24.40 -26.07
C ILE A 6 19.83 23.44 -27.08
N LYS A 7 20.19 23.53 -28.37
CA LYS A 7 19.68 22.64 -29.43
C LYS A 7 19.93 21.15 -29.18
N LYS A 8 21.07 20.79 -28.61
CA LYS A 8 21.39 19.39 -28.25
C LYS A 8 20.55 18.92 -27.06
N LEU A 9 20.42 19.75 -26.02
CA LEU A 9 19.51 19.51 -24.91
C LEU A 9 18.07 19.29 -25.43
N PHE A 10 17.65 20.11 -26.40
CA PHE A 10 16.35 20.00 -27.06
C PHE A 10 16.14 18.66 -27.77
N SER A 11 17.10 18.18 -28.57
CA SER A 11 16.98 16.90 -29.27
C SER A 11 17.02 15.68 -28.35
N ASP A 12 17.65 15.81 -27.18
CA ASP A 12 17.80 14.74 -26.19
C ASP A 12 16.61 14.69 -25.22
N ILE A 13 15.89 15.80 -25.04
CA ILE A 13 14.74 15.92 -24.12
C ILE A 13 13.38 15.77 -24.80
N PHE A 14 13.21 16.34 -26.00
CA PHE A 14 11.94 16.38 -26.72
C PHE A 14 12.07 15.59 -28.02
N THR A 15 11.07 14.76 -28.32
CA THR A 15 10.89 14.33 -29.72
C THR A 15 10.49 15.58 -30.53
N GLU A 16 10.79 15.65 -31.83
CA GLU A 16 10.34 16.79 -32.69
C GLU A 16 8.82 17.06 -32.57
N ASP A 17 8.06 16.10 -32.04
CA ASP A 17 6.63 16.16 -31.79
C ASP A 17 6.20 16.87 -30.48
N ASP A 18 7.10 17.14 -29.52
CA ASP A 18 6.72 17.68 -28.20
C ASP A 18 6.86 19.21 -28.08
N ILE A 19 7.99 19.79 -28.52
CA ILE A 19 8.26 21.24 -28.50
C ILE A 19 9.13 21.66 -29.70
N THR A 20 8.75 22.73 -30.42
CA THR A 20 9.48 23.23 -31.61
C THR A 20 9.88 24.70 -31.44
N PRO A 21 11.12 25.12 -31.81
CA PRO A 21 11.49 26.54 -31.87
C PRO A 21 10.59 27.27 -32.87
N PHE A 22 9.93 28.35 -32.45
CA PHE A 22 8.89 29.00 -33.27
C PHE A 22 9.43 29.50 -34.63
N HIS A 23 10.65 30.03 -34.65
CA HIS A 23 11.30 30.53 -35.87
C HIS A 23 11.66 29.42 -36.88
N LEU A 24 11.65 28.15 -36.47
CA LEU A 24 11.91 26.99 -37.33
C LEU A 24 10.64 26.22 -37.66
N ASP A 25 9.49 26.67 -37.16
CA ASP A 25 8.25 25.91 -37.25
C ASP A 25 7.42 26.26 -38.50
N ASP A 26 6.70 25.27 -39.02
CA ASP A 26 5.65 25.47 -40.02
C ASP A 26 4.41 26.06 -39.35
N LYS A 27 4.31 27.39 -39.44
CA LYS A 27 3.23 28.19 -38.86
C LYS A 27 1.82 27.75 -39.28
N SER A 28 1.67 26.97 -40.36
CA SER A 28 0.36 26.46 -40.80
C SER A 28 -0.24 25.40 -39.86
N ASN A 29 0.58 24.81 -38.98
CA ASN A 29 0.15 23.79 -38.02
C ASN A 29 0.01 24.32 -36.58
N ILE A 30 0.13 25.63 -36.38
CA ILE A 30 0.05 26.29 -35.07
C ILE A 30 -1.31 26.99 -34.95
N ASP A 31 -1.96 26.87 -33.80
CA ASP A 31 -3.21 27.58 -33.52
C ASP A 31 -2.99 29.10 -33.57
N ASN A 32 -3.90 29.84 -34.22
CA ASN A 32 -3.79 31.30 -34.37
C ASN A 32 -3.67 32.01 -33.01
N SER A 33 -4.29 31.51 -31.94
CA SER A 33 -4.16 32.08 -30.59
C SER A 33 -2.73 32.04 -30.05
N ILE A 34 -1.95 31.03 -30.41
CA ILE A 34 -0.54 30.89 -30.05
C ILE A 34 0.30 31.86 -30.88
N ILE A 35 -0.01 31.99 -32.17
CA ILE A 35 0.67 32.95 -33.07
C ILE A 35 0.45 34.38 -32.57
N ASP A 36 -0.81 34.74 -32.26
CA ASP A 36 -1.17 36.06 -31.73
C ASP A 36 -0.41 36.38 -30.43
N LEU A 37 -0.31 35.39 -29.52
CA LEU A 37 0.46 35.52 -28.28
C LEU A 37 1.95 35.73 -28.54
N ILE A 38 2.55 34.97 -29.47
CA ILE A 38 3.97 35.13 -29.82
C ILE A 38 4.23 36.50 -30.44
N ASP A 39 3.36 36.96 -31.34
CA ASP A 39 3.46 38.29 -31.93
C ASP A 39 3.36 39.39 -30.85
N GLU A 40 2.48 39.24 -29.86
CA GLU A 40 2.40 40.13 -28.69
C GLU A 40 3.71 40.12 -27.88
N LEU A 41 4.28 38.95 -27.61
CA LEU A 41 5.56 38.81 -26.89
C LEU A 41 6.73 39.47 -27.65
N ILE A 42 6.77 39.32 -28.97
CA ILE A 42 7.78 39.95 -29.83
C ILE A 42 7.62 41.48 -29.81
N LEU A 43 6.38 41.98 -29.85
CA LEU A 43 6.09 43.42 -29.73
C LEU A 43 6.52 43.99 -28.38
N GLU A 44 6.35 43.21 -27.30
CA GLU A 44 6.87 43.53 -25.96
C GLU A 44 8.41 43.42 -25.86
N GLY A 45 9.07 42.97 -26.93
CA GLY A 45 10.53 42.93 -27.06
C GLY A 45 11.17 41.65 -26.54
N ILE A 46 10.43 40.54 -26.51
CA ILE A 46 10.99 39.20 -26.31
C ILE A 46 11.55 38.70 -27.64
N GLU A 47 12.78 38.17 -27.62
CA GLU A 47 13.44 37.70 -28.84
C GLU A 47 12.84 36.36 -29.29
N GLU A 48 12.42 36.30 -30.57
CA GLU A 48 11.75 35.14 -31.19
C GLU A 48 12.59 33.85 -31.11
N GLU A 49 13.93 33.97 -31.09
CA GLU A 49 14.84 32.82 -31.02
C GLU A 49 14.76 32.03 -29.70
N TYR A 50 14.22 32.63 -28.64
CA TYR A 50 14.01 32.00 -27.34
C TYR A 50 12.58 31.50 -27.12
N LEU A 51 11.70 31.65 -28.11
CA LEU A 51 10.31 31.23 -28.04
C LEU A 51 10.10 29.86 -28.71
N PHE A 52 9.43 28.98 -27.99
CA PHE A 52 9.15 27.60 -28.38
C PHE A 52 7.66 27.30 -28.23
N VAL A 53 7.14 26.40 -29.05
CA VAL A 53 5.73 25.98 -29.02
C VAL A 53 5.67 24.52 -28.61
N ALA A 54 5.00 24.23 -27.48
CA ALA A 54 4.69 22.87 -27.07
C ALA A 54 3.39 22.37 -27.74
N ARG A 55 3.39 21.14 -28.28
CA ARG A 55 2.27 20.60 -29.05
C ARG A 55 1.44 19.55 -28.32
N LYS A 56 1.98 18.95 -27.26
CA LYS A 56 1.35 17.86 -26.50
C LYS A 56 1.02 18.34 -25.08
N ASN A 57 -0.16 17.95 -24.58
CA ASN A 57 -0.64 18.21 -23.21
C ASN A 57 -0.71 19.71 -22.82
N TYR A 58 -1.50 20.50 -23.54
CA TYR A 58 -1.68 21.96 -23.46
C TYR A 58 -0.72 22.75 -24.35
N PRO A 59 -1.21 23.36 -25.46
CA PRO A 59 -0.37 24.23 -26.26
C PRO A 59 0.11 25.41 -25.41
N ASN A 60 1.41 25.51 -25.18
CA ASN A 60 2.01 26.62 -24.43
C ASN A 60 3.11 27.25 -25.26
N VAL A 61 3.25 28.57 -25.16
CA VAL A 61 4.46 29.26 -25.59
C VAL A 61 5.45 29.16 -24.45
N ILE A 62 6.66 28.71 -24.73
CA ILE A 62 7.71 28.51 -23.74
C ILE A 62 8.86 29.44 -24.07
N TYR A 63 9.34 30.17 -23.07
CA TYR A 63 10.55 30.96 -23.17
C TYR A 63 11.72 30.21 -22.53
N ILE A 64 12.78 30.01 -23.32
CA ILE A 64 14.01 29.36 -22.87
C ILE A 64 15.21 30.18 -23.32
N ASN A 65 15.95 30.73 -22.34
CA ASN A 65 17.24 31.37 -22.56
C ASN A 65 18.24 30.95 -21.46
N GLY A 66 19.02 29.91 -21.75
CA GLY A 66 19.90 29.30 -20.74
C GLY A 66 19.09 28.68 -19.59
N TYR A 67 19.29 29.16 -18.37
CA TYR A 67 18.51 28.75 -17.20
C TYR A 67 17.22 29.57 -17.00
N ARG A 68 16.93 30.56 -17.84
CA ARG A 68 15.66 31.30 -17.75
C ARG A 68 14.58 30.52 -18.48
N VAL A 69 13.70 29.88 -17.72
CA VAL A 69 12.76 28.89 -18.24
C VAL A 69 11.39 29.16 -17.67
N PHE A 70 10.40 29.41 -18.53
CA PHE A 70 9.01 29.54 -18.11
C PHE A 70 8.04 29.38 -19.28
N SER A 71 6.79 29.05 -18.97
CA SER A 71 5.71 28.94 -19.96
C SER A 71 4.68 30.04 -19.80
N PHE A 72 4.11 30.45 -20.93
CA PHE A 72 2.92 31.26 -21.02
C PHE A 72 1.71 30.35 -21.30
N PRO A 73 0.61 30.49 -20.56
CA PRO A 73 -0.62 29.76 -20.87
C PRO A 73 -1.18 30.24 -22.23
N PRO A 74 -1.89 29.39 -22.99
CA PRO A 74 -2.45 29.75 -24.30
C PRO A 74 -3.63 30.73 -24.18
N ILE A 75 -4.34 30.70 -23.05
CA ILE A 75 -5.50 31.55 -22.79
C ILE A 75 -5.03 32.75 -21.98
N VAL A 76 -4.35 33.68 -22.65
CA VAL A 76 -4.01 34.98 -22.09
C VAL A 76 -4.83 36.02 -22.82
N LEU A 77 -5.59 36.84 -22.09
CA LEU A 77 -6.27 37.97 -22.71
C LEU A 77 -5.22 39.00 -23.16
N PRO A 78 -5.37 39.63 -24.34
CA PRO A 78 -4.47 40.68 -24.80
C PRO A 78 -4.24 41.74 -23.71
N GLY A 79 -2.97 42.06 -23.42
CA GLY A 79 -2.55 42.99 -22.36
C GLY A 79 -2.43 42.41 -20.95
N MET A 80 -2.66 41.11 -20.74
CA MET A 80 -2.39 40.45 -19.45
C MET A 80 -0.90 40.11 -19.24
N ILE A 81 -0.16 39.89 -20.31
CA ILE A 81 1.29 39.78 -20.29
C ILE A 81 1.89 41.15 -20.57
N SER A 82 2.85 41.55 -19.76
CA SER A 82 3.65 42.74 -20.00
C SER A 82 5.12 42.39 -19.85
N LYS A 83 5.97 43.06 -20.62
CA LYS A 83 7.42 42.91 -20.50
C LYS A 83 7.89 43.01 -19.04
N ALA A 84 7.34 43.96 -18.28
CA ALA A 84 7.68 44.16 -16.87
C ALA A 84 7.41 42.94 -15.98
N LYS A 85 6.35 42.15 -16.25
CA LYS A 85 6.08 40.92 -15.49
C LYS A 85 7.07 39.82 -15.86
N ILE A 86 7.38 39.68 -17.14
CA ILE A 86 8.36 38.73 -17.64
C ILE A 86 9.73 39.05 -17.08
N ASP A 87 10.18 40.31 -17.22
CA ASP A 87 11.46 40.80 -16.70
C ASP A 87 11.57 40.56 -15.20
N LYS A 88 10.49 40.78 -14.43
CA LYS A 88 10.48 40.51 -12.98
C LYS A 88 10.60 39.01 -12.66
N PHE A 89 9.96 38.14 -13.44
CA PHE A 89 10.10 36.70 -13.26
C PHE A 89 11.52 36.24 -13.60
N ILE A 90 12.08 36.73 -14.72
CA ILE A 90 13.47 36.48 -15.12
C ILE A 90 14.45 36.98 -14.05
N GLU A 91 14.25 38.20 -13.54
CA GLU A 91 15.05 38.77 -12.44
C GLU A 91 14.98 37.89 -11.20
N THR A 92 13.82 37.33 -10.88
CA THR A 92 13.66 36.38 -9.77
C THR A 92 14.51 35.13 -9.97
N LEU A 93 14.49 34.54 -11.18
CA LEU A 93 15.33 33.37 -11.49
C LEU A 93 16.82 33.72 -11.48
N ASP A 94 17.20 34.87 -12.06
CA ASP A 94 18.59 35.35 -12.09
C ASP A 94 19.14 35.58 -10.69
N ASN A 95 18.36 36.23 -9.81
CA ASN A 95 18.75 36.47 -8.42
C ASN A 95 19.04 35.15 -7.70
N LYS A 96 18.15 34.15 -7.84
CA LYS A 96 18.32 32.82 -7.24
C LYS A 96 19.61 32.14 -7.70
N ILE A 97 19.90 32.15 -9.00
CA ILE A 97 21.14 31.57 -9.51
C ILE A 97 22.36 32.35 -9.04
N SER A 98 22.29 33.68 -9.00
CA SER A 98 23.40 34.53 -8.54
C SER A 98 23.70 34.38 -7.05
N GLU A 99 22.68 34.08 -6.24
CA GLU A 99 22.78 33.82 -4.80
C GLU A 99 23.18 32.36 -4.51
N GLY A 100 23.23 31.50 -5.53
CA GLY A 100 23.48 30.06 -5.38
C GLY A 100 22.31 29.30 -4.75
N ASP A 101 21.09 29.83 -4.86
CA ASP A 101 19.82 29.29 -4.38
C ASP A 101 19.15 28.41 -5.45
N TYR A 102 19.87 27.35 -5.86
CA TYR A 102 19.44 26.46 -6.94
C TYR A 102 18.17 25.68 -6.61
N LEU A 103 17.98 25.30 -5.34
CA LEU A 103 16.82 24.56 -4.90
C LEU A 103 15.53 25.36 -5.09
N ASN A 104 15.48 26.60 -4.59
CA ASN A 104 14.30 27.43 -4.80
C ASN A 104 14.15 27.86 -6.26
N TYR A 105 15.22 27.88 -7.07
CA TYR A 105 15.08 28.06 -8.51
C TYR A 105 14.27 26.90 -9.10
N LEU A 106 14.60 25.65 -8.76
CA LEU A 106 13.88 24.47 -9.23
C LEU A 106 12.43 24.46 -8.74
N PHE A 107 12.17 24.78 -7.46
CA PHE A 107 10.80 24.90 -6.94
C PHE A 107 10.01 26.03 -7.59
N THR A 108 10.66 27.15 -7.96
CA THR A 108 9.99 28.22 -8.69
C THR A 108 9.52 27.75 -10.07
N VAL A 109 10.34 26.94 -10.76
CA VAL A 109 9.96 26.37 -12.06
C VAL A 109 8.89 25.29 -11.89
N GLU A 110 9.02 24.41 -10.90
CA GLU A 110 8.04 23.37 -10.59
C GLU A 110 6.65 23.98 -10.33
N LEU A 111 6.56 24.99 -9.46
CA LEU A 111 5.31 25.70 -9.17
C LEU A 111 4.73 26.44 -10.38
N ALA A 112 5.60 26.93 -11.28
CA ALA A 112 5.16 27.65 -12.48
C ALA A 112 4.66 26.70 -13.56
N ASN A 113 5.41 25.63 -13.84
CA ASN A 113 5.06 24.57 -14.77
C ASN A 113 5.96 23.32 -14.55
N PRO A 114 5.45 22.24 -13.94
CA PRO A 114 6.21 21.02 -13.69
C PRO A 114 6.78 20.36 -14.97
N SER A 115 6.16 20.59 -16.13
CA SER A 115 6.61 20.02 -17.40
C SER A 115 7.98 20.57 -17.86
N LEU A 116 8.38 21.73 -17.34
CA LEU A 116 9.67 22.37 -17.65
C LEU A 116 10.78 21.94 -16.69
N LEU A 117 10.46 21.14 -15.67
CA LEU A 117 11.36 20.89 -14.56
C LEU A 117 12.61 20.10 -14.97
N LYS A 118 12.46 19.11 -15.87
CA LYS A 118 13.59 18.39 -16.45
C LYS A 118 14.58 19.35 -17.13
N PHE A 119 14.06 20.28 -17.93
CA PHE A 119 14.89 21.27 -18.62
C PHE A 119 15.58 22.21 -17.64
N ALA A 120 14.85 22.72 -16.65
CA ALA A 120 15.41 23.60 -15.62
C ALA A 120 16.51 22.90 -14.82
N LEU A 121 16.32 21.64 -14.43
CA LEU A 121 17.33 20.83 -13.77
C LEU A 121 18.59 20.72 -14.63
N GLU A 122 18.48 20.28 -15.88
CA GLU A 122 19.63 20.16 -16.78
C GLU A 122 20.34 21.51 -17.01
N ALA A 123 19.60 22.61 -17.06
CA ALA A 123 20.16 23.94 -17.28
C ALA A 123 21.02 24.46 -16.11
N VAL A 124 20.71 24.05 -14.88
CA VAL A 124 21.39 24.54 -13.67
C VAL A 124 22.28 23.52 -13.00
N TYR A 125 22.08 22.22 -13.26
CA TYR A 125 22.76 21.15 -12.53
C TYR A 125 24.29 21.29 -12.56
N SER A 126 24.87 21.56 -13.73
CA SER A 126 26.33 21.74 -13.87
C SER A 126 26.88 23.00 -13.17
N GLN A 127 25.99 23.92 -12.77
CA GLN A 127 26.35 25.16 -12.08
C GLN A 127 26.30 25.01 -10.56
N ILE A 128 25.58 24.01 -10.04
CA ILE A 128 25.52 23.74 -8.60
C ILE A 128 26.94 23.39 -8.12
N PRO A 129 27.50 24.02 -7.08
CA PRO A 129 28.81 23.66 -6.55
C PRO A 129 28.86 22.19 -6.09
N ASP A 130 30.00 21.53 -6.26
CA ASP A 130 30.17 20.12 -5.89
C ASP A 130 29.85 19.90 -4.41
N GLU A 131 30.26 20.80 -3.52
CA GLU A 131 29.97 20.73 -2.09
C GLU A 131 28.48 20.90 -1.71
N LYS A 132 27.63 21.36 -2.65
CA LYS A 132 26.19 21.56 -2.44
C LYS A 132 25.32 20.58 -3.23
N VAL A 133 25.88 19.86 -4.20
CA VAL A 133 25.08 19.08 -5.15
C VAL A 133 24.27 17.98 -4.46
N PHE A 134 24.82 17.34 -3.43
CA PHE A 134 24.09 16.31 -2.69
C PHE A 134 22.88 16.90 -1.95
N GLU A 135 23.08 17.96 -1.17
CA GLU A 135 22.01 18.58 -0.37
C GLU A 135 20.87 19.13 -1.25
N VAL A 136 21.21 19.84 -2.33
CA VAL A 136 20.21 20.38 -3.26
C VAL A 136 19.42 19.25 -3.92
N MET A 137 20.09 18.19 -4.36
CA MET A 137 19.40 17.07 -5.01
C MET A 137 18.62 16.22 -4.02
N GLU A 138 19.09 16.07 -2.78
CA GLU A 138 18.37 15.35 -1.74
C GLU A 138 17.06 16.03 -1.39
N GLU A 139 17.09 17.33 -1.17
CA GLU A 139 15.89 18.10 -0.86
C GLU A 139 14.95 18.16 -2.08
N PHE A 140 15.50 18.30 -3.29
CA PHE A 140 14.70 18.29 -4.51
C PHE A 140 14.05 16.92 -4.77
N TYR A 141 14.77 15.82 -4.60
CA TYR A 141 14.28 14.46 -4.83
C TYR A 141 13.20 14.04 -3.86
N THR A 142 13.34 14.41 -2.59
CA THR A 142 12.41 14.02 -1.53
C THR A 142 11.16 14.88 -1.46
N ASN A 143 11.13 16.04 -2.13
CA ASN A 143 10.00 16.98 -2.08
C ASN A 143 9.25 17.12 -3.41
N VAL A 144 9.74 16.56 -4.52
CA VAL A 144 9.07 16.64 -5.82
C VAL A 144 8.73 15.25 -6.33
N ASP A 145 7.45 15.02 -6.57
CA ASP A 145 6.96 13.74 -7.09
C ASP A 145 7.37 13.52 -8.54
N TYR A 146 7.54 12.24 -8.91
CA TYR A 146 7.82 11.79 -10.29
C TYR A 146 9.08 12.37 -10.95
N ILE A 147 10.05 12.91 -10.20
CA ILE A 147 11.28 13.44 -10.78
C ILE A 147 12.34 12.39 -11.13
N ALA A 148 12.21 11.17 -10.62
CA ALA A 148 13.22 10.12 -10.80
C ALA A 148 13.62 9.89 -12.28
N PRO A 149 12.72 9.93 -13.27
CA PRO A 149 13.08 9.83 -14.68
C PRO A 149 13.94 11.00 -15.22
N PHE A 150 14.04 12.12 -14.50
CA PHE A 150 14.79 13.30 -14.93
C PHE A 150 16.26 13.26 -14.53
N ILE A 151 16.65 12.36 -13.63
CA ILE A 151 18.00 12.28 -13.08
C ILE A 151 18.80 11.22 -13.81
N THR A 152 19.80 11.66 -14.59
CA THR A 152 20.64 10.75 -15.37
C THR A 152 21.64 9.99 -14.50
N ALA A 153 22.24 8.93 -15.04
CA ALA A 153 23.30 8.18 -14.36
C ALA A 153 24.51 9.05 -14.00
N GLU A 154 24.86 10.05 -14.84
CA GLU A 154 25.92 11.00 -14.57
C GLU A 154 25.57 11.95 -13.41
N MET A 155 24.30 12.39 -13.32
CA MET A 155 23.81 13.18 -12.19
C MET A 155 23.86 12.37 -10.89
N TRP A 156 23.37 11.13 -10.90
CA TRP A 156 23.50 10.22 -9.76
C TRP A 156 24.95 10.05 -9.35
N LYS A 157 25.84 9.77 -10.31
CA LYS A 157 27.26 9.60 -10.03
C LYS A 157 27.89 10.83 -9.37
N ARG A 158 27.68 12.03 -9.94
CA ARG A 158 28.22 13.27 -9.37
C ARG A 158 27.66 13.55 -7.98
N MET A 159 26.37 13.31 -7.77
CA MET A 159 25.73 13.47 -6.48
C MET A 159 26.38 12.56 -5.43
N ILE A 160 26.54 11.27 -5.74
CA ILE A 160 27.13 10.27 -4.86
C ILE A 160 28.60 10.56 -4.58
N ASP A 161 29.39 10.89 -5.61
CA ASP A 161 30.82 11.20 -5.49
C ASP A 161 31.09 12.44 -4.60
N ASN A 162 30.09 13.34 -4.48
CA ASN A 162 30.17 14.56 -3.67
C ASN A 162 29.25 14.51 -2.42
N GLN A 163 28.87 13.31 -1.96
CA GLN A 163 28.14 13.16 -0.71
C GLN A 163 28.98 13.73 0.46
N PRO A 164 28.40 14.54 1.38
CA PRO A 164 29.14 15.11 2.49
C PRO A 164 29.79 14.04 3.38
N VAL A 165 31.02 14.32 3.83
CA VAL A 165 31.73 13.44 4.77
C VAL A 165 30.92 13.30 6.05
N GLY A 166 30.67 12.07 6.50
CA GLY A 166 29.84 11.79 7.68
C GLY A 166 28.37 11.49 7.37
N LYS A 167 27.86 11.89 6.19
CA LYS A 167 26.46 11.67 5.81
C LYS A 167 26.13 10.17 5.73
N LYS A 168 27.09 9.36 5.28
CA LYS A 168 26.96 7.90 5.29
C LYS A 168 26.79 7.37 6.71
N GLU A 169 27.67 7.74 7.62
CA GLU A 169 27.58 7.33 9.02
C GLU A 169 26.31 7.83 9.72
N GLU A 170 25.80 9.00 9.33
CA GLU A 170 24.53 9.56 9.81
C GLU A 170 23.34 8.69 9.39
N PHE A 171 23.14 8.49 8.08
CA PHE A 171 21.97 7.73 7.62
C PHE A 171 22.03 6.25 8.02
N TYR A 172 23.23 5.66 8.18
CA TYR A 172 23.35 4.30 8.73
C TYR A 172 22.86 4.20 10.18
N LYS A 173 23.14 5.22 11.01
CA LYS A 173 22.62 5.26 12.38
C LYS A 173 21.11 5.40 12.39
N GLU A 174 20.56 6.25 11.52
CA GLU A 174 19.11 6.38 11.38
C GLU A 174 18.46 5.08 10.92
N LEU A 175 19.04 4.38 9.96
CA LEU A 175 18.55 3.10 9.48
C LEU A 175 18.67 2.00 10.56
N CYS A 176 19.77 1.96 11.32
CA CYS A 176 19.90 1.10 12.50
C CYS A 176 18.80 1.39 13.53
N ASN A 177 18.56 2.66 13.85
CA ASN A 177 17.52 3.08 14.79
C ASN A 177 16.12 2.68 14.29
N TYR A 178 15.86 2.82 12.99
CA TYR A 178 14.59 2.42 12.36
C TYR A 178 14.31 0.92 12.57
N PHE A 179 15.32 0.07 12.42
CA PHE A 179 15.18 -1.37 12.67
C PHE A 179 15.36 -1.79 14.14
N GLY A 180 15.77 -0.88 15.03
CA GLY A 180 16.15 -1.24 16.40
C GLY A 180 17.43 -2.08 16.49
N TYR A 181 18.36 -1.92 15.54
CA TYR A 181 19.61 -2.68 15.47
C TYR A 181 20.79 -1.86 16.02
N GLU A 182 21.72 -2.53 16.70
CA GLU A 182 23.04 -1.93 16.99
C GLU A 182 23.87 -1.77 15.70
N THR A 183 23.76 -2.75 14.80
CA THR A 183 24.44 -2.80 13.50
C THR A 183 23.54 -3.45 12.46
N LEU A 184 23.54 -2.92 11.23
CA LEU A 184 22.77 -3.51 10.13
C LEU A 184 23.28 -4.92 9.79
N PRO A 185 22.38 -5.84 9.40
CA PRO A 185 22.77 -7.12 8.82
C PRO A 185 23.53 -6.92 7.50
N GLU A 186 24.22 -7.97 7.03
CA GLU A 186 24.97 -7.93 5.77
C GLU A 186 24.06 -7.64 4.57
N LYS A 187 22.87 -8.26 4.56
CA LYS A 187 21.83 -8.05 3.56
C LYS A 187 20.56 -7.56 4.23
N ILE A 188 19.85 -6.66 3.57
CA ILE A 188 18.53 -6.19 3.97
C ILE A 188 17.52 -6.48 2.85
N THR A 189 16.27 -6.70 3.23
CA THR A 189 15.15 -6.77 2.29
C THR A 189 14.65 -5.37 1.98
N ILE A 190 14.34 -5.11 0.72
CA ILE A 190 13.81 -3.85 0.21
C ILE A 190 12.58 -4.12 -0.64
N TYR A 191 11.72 -3.11 -0.73
CA TYR A 191 10.44 -3.21 -1.41
C TYR A 191 10.21 -2.01 -2.32
N ARG A 192 9.40 -2.20 -3.36
CA ARG A 192 8.97 -1.11 -4.24
C ARG A 192 7.58 -1.37 -4.81
N GLY A 193 6.66 -0.44 -4.62
CA GLY A 193 5.38 -0.39 -5.34
C GLY A 193 5.60 0.19 -6.75
N VAL A 194 4.97 -0.41 -7.76
CA VAL A 194 5.06 0.01 -9.17
C VAL A 194 3.67 0.10 -9.77
N GLY A 195 3.23 1.33 -10.06
CA GLY A 195 2.02 1.65 -10.82
C GLY A 195 2.35 2.16 -12.23
N SER A 196 1.37 2.75 -12.93
CA SER A 196 1.53 3.22 -14.31
C SER A 196 2.57 4.35 -14.48
N GLU A 197 2.66 5.24 -13.48
CA GLU A 197 3.55 6.41 -13.50
C GLU A 197 4.91 6.13 -12.83
N SER A 198 5.14 4.91 -12.35
CA SER A 198 6.37 4.56 -11.64
C SER A 198 7.52 4.31 -12.63
N THR A 199 8.74 4.71 -12.26
CA THR A 199 9.94 4.30 -13.00
C THR A 199 10.02 2.76 -13.03
N PRO A 200 10.09 2.14 -14.22
CA PRO A 200 10.13 0.69 -14.33
C PRO A 200 11.47 0.14 -13.86
N LEU A 201 11.46 -1.11 -13.42
CA LEU A 201 12.68 -1.86 -13.17
C LEU A 201 13.41 -2.20 -14.48
N PRO A 202 14.75 -2.29 -14.46
CA PRO A 202 15.64 -2.15 -13.31
C PRO A 202 16.08 -0.70 -13.03
N ALA A 203 15.66 0.29 -13.81
CA ALA A 203 16.29 1.63 -13.85
C ALA A 203 16.08 2.53 -12.61
N THR A 204 15.47 2.02 -11.55
CA THR A 204 15.09 2.84 -10.39
C THR A 204 16.15 2.84 -9.29
N TYR A 205 16.32 4.01 -8.66
CA TYR A 205 17.17 4.16 -7.48
C TYR A 205 16.41 4.08 -6.17
N SER A 206 15.10 4.31 -6.18
CA SER A 206 14.30 4.48 -4.98
C SER A 206 13.60 3.18 -4.58
N TRP A 207 13.82 2.77 -3.34
CA TRP A 207 13.19 1.62 -2.71
C TRP A 207 12.76 2.02 -1.30
N THR A 208 11.94 1.21 -0.65
CA THR A 208 11.63 1.35 0.78
C THR A 208 12.10 0.12 1.54
N VAL A 209 12.54 0.30 2.77
CA VAL A 209 12.76 -0.82 3.70
C VAL A 209 11.50 -1.23 4.46
N SER A 210 10.40 -0.50 4.25
CA SER A 210 9.10 -0.77 4.86
C SER A 210 8.19 -1.51 3.89
N GLY A 211 7.94 -2.79 4.19
CA GLY A 211 6.87 -3.53 3.50
C GLY A 211 5.51 -2.86 3.67
N ASN A 212 5.32 -2.09 4.75
CA ASN A 212 4.06 -1.42 5.04
C ASN A 212 3.73 -0.30 4.04
N GLU A 213 4.74 0.45 3.61
CA GLU A 213 4.55 1.57 2.67
C GLU A 213 4.17 1.07 1.29
N VAL A 214 4.71 -0.07 0.87
CA VAL A 214 4.32 -0.73 -0.38
C VAL A 214 2.88 -1.21 -0.34
N LEU A 215 2.38 -1.62 0.82
CA LEU A 215 0.99 -2.05 0.93
C LEU A 215 0.02 -0.86 1.00
N LYS A 216 0.40 0.27 1.62
CA LYS A 216 -0.34 1.54 1.54
C LYS A 216 -0.43 2.07 0.10
N PHE A 217 0.61 1.85 -0.71
CA PHE A 217 0.60 2.21 -2.12
C PHE A 217 -0.54 1.50 -2.88
N PHE A 218 -0.85 0.23 -2.58
CA PHE A 218 -1.97 -0.49 -3.21
C PHE A 218 -3.35 0.07 -2.88
N LEU A 219 -3.52 0.75 -1.75
CA LEU A 219 -4.79 1.43 -1.43
C LEU A 219 -5.13 2.52 -2.43
N HIS A 220 -4.11 3.09 -3.09
CA HIS A 220 -4.25 4.19 -4.05
C HIS A 220 -3.96 3.76 -5.50
N SER A 221 -3.33 2.60 -5.70
CA SER A 221 -2.96 2.04 -7.01
C SER A 221 -3.33 0.55 -7.07
N PRO A 222 -4.61 0.21 -7.18
CA PRO A 222 -5.09 -1.17 -7.07
C PRO A 222 -4.54 -2.11 -8.16
N ASP A 223 -4.18 -1.59 -9.34
CA ASP A 223 -3.59 -2.38 -10.43
C ASP A 223 -2.06 -2.46 -10.36
N ALA A 224 -1.45 -1.94 -9.29
CA ALA A 224 -0.01 -1.97 -9.14
C ALA A 224 0.51 -3.39 -8.86
N SER A 225 1.80 -3.56 -9.14
CA SER A 225 2.60 -4.68 -8.64
C SER A 225 3.55 -4.18 -7.56
N TRP A 226 4.08 -5.09 -6.73
CA TRP A 226 5.23 -4.77 -5.91
C TRP A 226 6.36 -5.73 -6.12
N TYR A 227 7.55 -5.23 -5.82
CA TYR A 227 8.77 -5.98 -5.90
C TYR A 227 9.35 -6.08 -4.50
N GLU A 228 9.81 -7.28 -4.18
CA GLU A 228 10.67 -7.56 -3.04
C GLU A 228 12.05 -7.90 -3.59
N ALA A 229 13.11 -7.39 -2.99
CA ALA A 229 14.48 -7.64 -3.42
C ALA A 229 15.42 -7.61 -2.21
N THR A 230 16.69 -7.95 -2.42
CA THR A 230 17.74 -7.83 -1.42
C THR A 230 18.84 -6.89 -1.88
N VAL A 231 19.48 -6.21 -0.92
CA VAL A 231 20.68 -5.38 -1.16
C VAL A 231 21.68 -5.61 -0.03
N TYR A 232 22.97 -5.53 -0.35
CA TYR A 232 23.99 -5.51 0.69
C TYR A 232 23.98 -4.15 1.41
N SER A 233 23.99 -4.16 2.74
CA SER A 233 23.88 -2.92 3.53
C SER A 233 24.94 -1.89 3.17
N LYS A 234 26.16 -2.31 2.82
CA LYS A 234 27.26 -1.45 2.35
C LYS A 234 26.97 -0.65 1.06
N ASP A 235 26.05 -1.14 0.23
CA ASP A 235 25.73 -0.62 -1.11
C ASP A 235 24.53 0.36 -1.10
N ILE A 236 23.94 0.60 0.08
CA ILE A 236 22.95 1.66 0.29
C ILE A 236 23.65 3.02 0.17
N ILE A 237 23.07 3.89 -0.67
CA ILE A 237 23.60 5.23 -0.98
C ILE A 237 23.11 6.27 0.03
N HIS A 238 21.84 6.16 0.42
CA HIS A 238 21.19 7.09 1.32
C HIS A 238 19.93 6.47 1.93
N PHE A 239 19.48 7.00 3.07
CA PHE A 239 18.22 6.66 3.73
C PHE A 239 17.51 7.96 4.13
N TYR A 240 16.23 8.07 3.81
CA TYR A 240 15.39 9.21 4.11
C TYR A 240 14.03 8.74 4.63
N ASN A 241 13.63 9.23 5.80
CA ASN A 241 12.34 8.88 6.42
C ASN A 241 11.52 10.11 6.85
N GLY A 242 11.79 11.30 6.29
CA GLY A 242 11.07 12.52 6.66
C GLY A 242 9.57 12.48 6.38
N ARG A 243 9.16 11.68 5.38
CA ARG A 243 7.75 11.45 5.00
C ARG A 243 7.13 10.18 5.60
N GLY A 244 7.88 9.43 6.41
CA GLY A 244 7.43 8.13 6.94
C GLY A 244 7.52 6.96 5.96
N GLU A 245 8.11 7.17 4.77
CA GLU A 245 8.19 6.16 3.70
C GLU A 245 9.37 5.18 3.86
N ALA A 246 10.29 5.44 4.80
CA ALA A 246 11.53 4.68 5.01
C ALA A 246 12.29 4.42 3.70
N GLU A 247 12.47 5.47 2.90
CA GLU A 247 13.05 5.40 1.57
C GLU A 247 14.57 5.16 1.65
N VAL A 248 15.09 4.28 0.81
CA VAL A 248 16.51 4.05 0.58
C VAL A 248 16.84 4.25 -0.89
N TRP A 249 18.00 4.85 -1.16
CA TRP A 249 18.55 4.96 -2.51
C TRP A 249 19.59 3.89 -2.75
N ILE A 250 19.46 3.19 -3.86
CA ILE A 250 20.25 2.02 -4.21
C ILE A 250 20.52 2.07 -5.70
N SER A 251 21.77 1.85 -6.11
CA SER A 251 22.06 1.75 -7.54
C SER A 251 21.35 0.52 -8.14
N PRO A 252 20.73 0.63 -9.33
CA PRO A 252 20.12 -0.51 -10.04
C PRO A 252 20.96 -1.79 -10.04
N ASP A 253 22.27 -1.67 -10.22
CA ASP A 253 23.19 -2.80 -10.32
C ASP A 253 23.47 -3.50 -8.97
N SER A 254 23.10 -2.86 -7.86
CA SER A 254 23.28 -3.38 -6.49
C SER A 254 22.06 -4.14 -5.96
N VAL A 255 20.98 -4.20 -6.73
CA VAL A 255 19.75 -4.91 -6.34
C VAL A 255 19.84 -6.38 -6.76
N HIS A 256 19.48 -7.28 -5.84
CA HIS A 256 19.56 -8.73 -6.03
C HIS A 256 18.22 -9.40 -5.72
N ASP A 257 18.04 -10.64 -6.20
CA ASP A 257 16.92 -11.52 -5.83
C ASP A 257 15.53 -10.88 -6.03
N ILE A 258 15.35 -10.10 -7.10
CA ILE A 258 14.10 -9.38 -7.39
C ILE A 258 12.96 -10.38 -7.62
N LYS A 259 11.93 -10.29 -6.79
CA LYS A 259 10.68 -11.06 -6.86
C LYS A 259 9.51 -10.11 -7.10
N GLU A 260 8.84 -10.28 -8.25
CA GLU A 260 7.57 -9.60 -8.53
C GLU A 260 6.43 -10.29 -7.77
N ASN A 261 5.59 -9.47 -7.15
CA ASN A 261 4.36 -9.88 -6.49
C ASN A 261 3.21 -9.02 -7.02
N LYS A 262 2.02 -9.63 -7.10
CA LYS A 262 0.82 -8.99 -7.64
C LYS A 262 -0.35 -9.22 -6.70
N GLN A 263 -1.24 -8.24 -6.65
CA GLN A 263 -2.55 -8.44 -6.06
C GLN A 263 -3.30 -9.48 -6.88
N TYR A 264 -4.12 -10.30 -6.22
CA TYR A 264 -5.10 -11.12 -6.91
C TYR A 264 -6.13 -10.23 -7.60
N ASP A 265 -6.71 -10.72 -8.68
CA ASP A 265 -7.66 -9.98 -9.50
C ASP A 265 -9.10 -10.47 -9.27
N THR A 266 -10.04 -9.89 -10.02
CA THR A 266 -11.45 -10.30 -9.99
C THR A 266 -11.64 -11.76 -10.42
N ALA A 267 -10.79 -12.30 -11.31
CA ALA A 267 -10.91 -13.68 -11.76
C ALA A 267 -10.57 -14.65 -10.61
N PHE A 268 -9.56 -14.33 -9.80
CA PHE A 268 -9.26 -15.08 -8.57
C PHE A 268 -10.44 -15.10 -7.60
N VAL A 269 -11.12 -13.97 -7.37
CA VAL A 269 -12.30 -13.93 -6.48
C VAL A 269 -13.43 -14.81 -7.03
N GLN A 270 -13.68 -14.76 -8.33
CA GLN A 270 -14.70 -15.58 -8.98
C GLN A 270 -14.36 -17.08 -8.90
N ASP A 271 -13.09 -17.43 -9.08
CA ASP A 271 -12.61 -18.80 -8.90
C ASP A 271 -12.79 -19.23 -7.44
N ALA A 272 -12.33 -18.44 -6.47
CA ALA A 272 -12.48 -18.73 -5.04
C ALA A 272 -13.94 -18.99 -4.64
N LEU A 273 -14.88 -18.16 -5.09
CA LEU A 273 -16.30 -18.30 -4.74
C LEU A 273 -16.98 -19.47 -5.47
N SER A 274 -16.54 -19.84 -6.68
CA SER A 274 -17.12 -20.95 -7.45
C SER A 274 -16.47 -22.31 -7.14
N HIS A 275 -15.23 -22.31 -6.65
CA HIS A 275 -14.49 -23.50 -6.29
C HIS A 275 -15.21 -24.22 -5.14
N ARG A 276 -15.33 -25.55 -5.20
CA ARG A 276 -15.88 -26.42 -4.12
C ARG A 276 -17.21 -25.93 -3.49
N ASN A 277 -18.07 -25.25 -4.26
CA ASN A 277 -19.31 -24.65 -3.76
C ASN A 277 -19.10 -23.68 -2.58
N LEU A 278 -17.95 -22.99 -2.51
CA LEU A 278 -17.65 -22.09 -1.40
C LEU A 278 -18.65 -20.93 -1.29
N SER A 279 -19.23 -20.47 -2.39
CA SER A 279 -20.35 -19.52 -2.34
C SER A 279 -21.54 -20.07 -1.56
N GLU A 280 -21.97 -21.31 -1.79
CA GLU A 280 -23.10 -21.90 -1.07
C GLU A 280 -22.78 -22.07 0.42
N LEU A 281 -21.57 -22.54 0.73
CA LEU A 281 -21.11 -22.69 2.12
C LEU A 281 -21.02 -21.34 2.83
N PHE A 282 -20.46 -20.33 2.17
CA PHE A 282 -20.37 -18.96 2.68
C PHE A 282 -21.76 -18.39 2.97
N SER A 283 -22.69 -18.45 2.02
CA SER A 283 -24.06 -17.96 2.20
C SER A 283 -24.79 -18.74 3.29
N PHE A 284 -24.56 -20.05 3.41
CA PHE A 284 -25.13 -20.88 4.47
C PHE A 284 -24.63 -20.44 5.86
N ILE A 285 -23.31 -20.31 6.05
CA ILE A 285 -22.71 -19.92 7.34
C ILE A 285 -23.15 -18.50 7.70
N ARG A 286 -23.10 -17.57 6.75
CA ARG A 286 -23.57 -16.20 6.93
C ARG A 286 -25.02 -16.17 7.43
N THR A 287 -25.93 -16.84 6.72
CA THR A 287 -27.36 -16.84 7.05
C THR A 287 -27.63 -17.49 8.40
N ASN A 288 -27.04 -18.66 8.66
CA ASN A 288 -27.39 -19.50 9.80
C ASN A 288 -26.56 -19.22 11.06
N ILE A 289 -25.46 -18.47 10.98
CA ILE A 289 -24.61 -18.14 12.12
C ILE A 289 -24.52 -16.63 12.32
N ILE A 290 -24.18 -15.86 11.27
CA ILE A 290 -23.98 -14.42 11.41
C ILE A 290 -25.33 -13.70 11.52
N ASP A 291 -26.23 -13.91 10.55
CA ASP A 291 -27.51 -13.18 10.49
C ASP A 291 -28.54 -13.72 11.49
N SER A 292 -28.57 -15.04 11.73
CA SER A 292 -29.47 -15.66 12.70
C SER A 292 -29.14 -15.31 14.16
N SER A 293 -27.88 -15.01 14.48
CA SER A 293 -27.44 -14.67 15.83
C SER A 293 -28.07 -13.38 16.38
N ALA A 294 -28.62 -12.53 15.50
CA ALA A 294 -29.43 -11.37 15.88
C ALA A 294 -30.81 -11.75 16.48
N ASN A 295 -31.23 -13.01 16.36
CA ASN A 295 -32.52 -13.54 16.84
C ASN A 295 -32.40 -14.45 18.08
N ILE A 296 -31.22 -14.56 18.71
CA ILE A 296 -31.08 -15.28 19.98
C ILE A 296 -31.93 -14.56 21.04
N PRO A 297 -32.86 -15.25 21.73
CA PRO A 297 -33.83 -14.60 22.61
C PRO A 297 -33.20 -13.74 23.71
N THR A 298 -33.60 -12.46 23.77
CA THR A 298 -33.15 -11.43 24.70
C THR A 298 -33.30 -11.78 26.20
N HIS A 299 -34.14 -12.75 26.55
CA HIS A 299 -34.34 -13.18 27.94
C HIS A 299 -33.18 -14.01 28.52
N LEU A 300 -32.26 -14.49 27.68
CA LEU A 300 -31.03 -15.18 28.10
C LEU A 300 -29.87 -14.21 28.34
N GLY A 301 -30.07 -12.92 28.09
CA GLY A 301 -29.03 -11.91 28.22
C GLY A 301 -27.89 -12.06 27.21
N ILE A 302 -27.99 -12.95 26.21
CA ILE A 302 -27.08 -13.12 25.07
C ILE A 302 -27.56 -12.21 23.94
N GLU A 303 -27.35 -10.91 24.09
CA GLU A 303 -27.54 -9.97 22.98
C GLU A 303 -26.20 -9.85 22.23
N ARG A 304 -26.15 -10.28 20.96
CA ARG A 304 -25.29 -9.56 20.00
C ARG A 304 -25.97 -8.22 19.83
N MET A 305 -25.40 -7.15 20.38
CA MET A 305 -25.92 -5.82 20.07
C MET A 305 -25.93 -5.71 18.54
N ASN A 306 -27.07 -5.32 17.97
CA ASN A 306 -27.12 -4.59 16.70
C ASN A 306 -26.38 -3.27 16.92
N SER A 307 -25.08 -3.35 17.16
CA SER A 307 -24.26 -2.20 17.36
C SER A 307 -24.17 -1.58 15.98
N THR A 308 -24.59 -0.33 15.89
CA THR A 308 -24.29 0.56 14.77
C THR A 308 -22.78 0.85 14.67
N ASN A 309 -21.93 -0.04 15.22
CA ASN A 309 -20.52 0.17 15.43
C ASN A 309 -19.69 -0.42 14.30
N MET A 310 -18.65 0.33 14.00
CA MET A 310 -17.76 0.11 12.88
C MET A 310 -16.82 -1.10 13.08
N TYR A 311 -16.72 -1.69 14.28
CA TYR A 311 -15.70 -2.71 14.57
C TYR A 311 -16.24 -4.13 14.77
N HIS A 312 -17.48 -4.32 15.27
CA HIS A 312 -18.00 -5.65 15.66
C HIS A 312 -19.39 -5.95 15.07
N SER A 313 -19.68 -5.40 13.89
CA SER A 313 -20.97 -5.59 13.21
C SER A 313 -21.03 -6.91 12.43
N ASN A 314 -22.23 -7.33 12.01
CA ASN A 314 -22.36 -8.43 11.04
C ASN A 314 -21.53 -8.17 9.76
N LYS A 315 -21.33 -6.90 9.38
CA LYS A 315 -20.45 -6.52 8.27
C LYS A 315 -19.01 -6.91 8.54
N HIS A 316 -18.49 -6.62 9.74
CA HIS A 316 -17.15 -7.04 10.15
C HIS A 316 -16.97 -8.56 10.06
N LEU A 317 -17.86 -9.34 10.70
CA LEU A 317 -17.78 -10.81 10.67
C LEU A 317 -17.87 -11.38 9.24
N THR A 318 -18.74 -10.79 8.41
CA THR A 318 -18.89 -11.17 7.00
C THR A 318 -17.63 -10.86 6.21
N ASN A 319 -16.97 -9.74 6.48
CA ASN A 319 -15.72 -9.34 5.86
C ASN A 319 -14.55 -10.24 6.27
N VAL A 320 -14.42 -10.56 7.57
CA VAL A 320 -13.41 -11.50 8.07
C VAL A 320 -13.62 -12.89 7.46
N MET A 321 -14.87 -13.34 7.36
CA MET A 321 -15.20 -14.61 6.71
C MET A 321 -14.89 -14.59 5.20
N PHE A 322 -15.11 -13.46 4.52
CA PHE A 322 -14.78 -13.30 3.11
C PHE A 322 -13.27 -13.37 2.87
N SER A 323 -12.49 -12.61 3.65
CA SER A 323 -11.02 -12.70 3.64
C SER A 323 -10.54 -14.12 3.93
N SER A 324 -11.15 -14.80 4.91
CA SER A 324 -10.85 -16.21 5.23
C SER A 324 -11.15 -17.15 4.06
N THR A 325 -12.22 -16.88 3.29
CA THR A 325 -12.55 -17.64 2.06
C THR A 325 -11.45 -17.47 1.01
N LEU A 326 -11.04 -16.23 0.74
CA LEU A 326 -9.99 -15.93 -0.23
C LEU A 326 -8.64 -16.54 0.17
N LEU A 327 -8.26 -16.43 1.45
CA LEU A 327 -7.03 -17.02 1.99
C LEU A 327 -7.05 -18.55 1.94
N SER A 328 -8.18 -19.16 2.31
CA SER A 328 -8.31 -20.62 2.28
C SER A 328 -8.18 -21.17 0.85
N HIS A 329 -8.71 -20.44 -0.13
CA HIS A 329 -8.54 -20.78 -1.54
C HIS A 329 -7.09 -20.57 -2.01
N ALA A 330 -6.47 -19.43 -1.66
CA ALA A 330 -5.06 -19.14 -2.02
C ALA A 330 -4.07 -20.16 -1.45
N LEU A 331 -4.34 -20.68 -0.26
CA LEU A 331 -3.51 -21.66 0.44
C LEU A 331 -3.88 -23.12 0.10
N GLU A 332 -4.81 -23.32 -0.84
CA GLU A 332 -5.28 -24.64 -1.30
C GLU A 332 -5.74 -25.56 -0.15
N LEU A 333 -6.42 -24.99 0.85
CA LEU A 333 -6.91 -25.75 2.00
C LEU A 333 -7.88 -26.85 1.59
N ASP A 334 -7.91 -27.93 2.37
CA ASP A 334 -8.93 -28.96 2.19
C ASP A 334 -10.31 -28.47 2.69
N THR A 335 -11.35 -29.21 2.34
CA THR A 335 -12.73 -28.79 2.63
C THR A 335 -13.02 -28.70 4.14
N GLN A 336 -12.37 -29.52 4.97
CA GLN A 336 -12.55 -29.48 6.43
C GLN A 336 -11.86 -28.26 7.01
N GLU A 337 -10.64 -27.98 6.58
CA GLU A 337 -9.89 -26.79 6.97
C GLU A 337 -10.59 -25.49 6.54
N ILE A 338 -11.16 -25.45 5.33
CA ILE A 338 -11.98 -24.31 4.88
C ILE A 338 -13.17 -24.12 5.83
N LEU A 339 -13.93 -25.18 6.12
CA LEU A 339 -15.08 -25.09 7.01
C LEU A 339 -14.69 -24.58 8.40
N ILE A 340 -13.59 -25.08 8.98
CA ILE A 340 -13.07 -24.61 10.28
C ILE A 340 -12.70 -23.13 10.19
N SER A 341 -12.01 -22.70 9.15
CA SER A 341 -11.62 -21.30 8.95
C SER A 341 -12.83 -20.37 8.87
N LEU A 342 -13.86 -20.73 8.08
CA LEU A 342 -15.07 -19.91 7.94
C LEU A 342 -15.90 -19.88 9.22
N LEU A 343 -16.02 -21.01 9.93
CA LEU A 343 -16.69 -21.07 11.22
C LEU A 343 -15.96 -20.20 12.26
N ALA A 344 -14.64 -20.31 12.33
CA ALA A 344 -13.83 -19.49 13.23
C ALA A 344 -14.06 -18.00 12.97
N ALA A 345 -14.00 -17.58 11.71
CA ALA A 345 -14.26 -16.19 11.31
C ALA A 345 -15.67 -15.71 11.73
N ALA A 346 -16.71 -16.54 11.55
CA ALA A 346 -18.09 -16.16 11.88
C ALA A 346 -18.34 -15.98 13.39
N VAL A 347 -17.52 -16.60 14.24
CA VAL A 347 -17.73 -16.69 15.69
C VAL A 347 -16.60 -16.12 16.53
N HIS A 348 -15.51 -15.62 15.93
CA HIS A 348 -14.34 -15.16 16.69
C HIS A 348 -14.65 -14.02 17.67
N ASP A 349 -15.63 -13.18 17.32
CA ASP A 349 -16.14 -12.05 18.10
C ASP A 349 -17.56 -12.32 18.64
N PHE A 350 -17.92 -13.60 18.83
CA PHE A 350 -19.25 -13.99 19.28
C PHE A 350 -19.59 -13.41 20.66
N ASN A 351 -20.71 -12.67 20.74
CA ASN A 351 -21.18 -12.01 21.96
C ASN A 351 -20.20 -10.98 22.56
N ARG A 352 -19.25 -10.44 21.77
CA ARG A 352 -18.43 -9.28 22.17
C ARG A 352 -19.28 -8.02 22.27
N ARG A 353 -19.14 -7.27 23.38
CA ARG A 353 -20.02 -6.12 23.73
C ARG A 353 -19.33 -4.78 23.83
N THR A 354 -18.01 -4.74 23.71
CA THR A 354 -17.21 -3.52 23.88
C THR A 354 -16.16 -3.41 22.79
N ASP A 355 -15.96 -2.19 22.26
CA ASP A 355 -14.90 -1.88 21.29
C ASP A 355 -13.52 -1.67 21.96
N PHE A 356 -13.47 -1.67 23.29
CA PHE A 356 -12.21 -1.56 24.00
C PHE A 356 -11.39 -2.84 23.85
N ASP A 357 -10.08 -2.69 23.98
CA ASP A 357 -9.16 -3.80 24.17
C ASP A 357 -9.64 -4.58 25.40
N ALA A 358 -10.26 -5.73 25.13
CA ALA A 358 -10.84 -6.61 26.12
C ALA A 358 -9.89 -7.81 26.19
N PRO A 359 -8.97 -7.85 27.18
CA PRO A 359 -8.09 -9.00 27.34
C PRO A 359 -8.95 -10.26 27.46
N ASN A 360 -8.65 -11.28 26.64
CA ASN A 360 -9.35 -12.57 26.60
C ASN A 360 -10.71 -12.59 25.88
N HIS A 361 -10.96 -11.69 24.91
CA HIS A 361 -12.20 -11.75 24.14
C HIS A 361 -12.28 -12.98 23.24
N GLY A 362 -11.16 -13.56 22.83
CA GLY A 362 -11.15 -14.84 22.13
C GLY A 362 -11.73 -15.96 22.99
N TYR A 363 -11.26 -16.06 24.24
CA TYR A 363 -11.77 -17.04 25.20
C TYR A 363 -13.27 -16.87 25.48
N GLU A 364 -13.71 -15.65 25.76
CA GLU A 364 -15.14 -15.38 26.01
C GLU A 364 -16.00 -15.68 24.77
N SER A 365 -15.52 -15.38 23.57
CA SER A 365 -16.24 -15.68 22.33
C SER A 365 -16.36 -17.18 22.09
N ALA A 366 -15.27 -17.94 22.26
CA ALA A 366 -15.27 -19.39 22.15
C ALA A 366 -16.25 -20.03 23.15
N LYS A 367 -16.19 -19.60 24.41
CA LYS A 367 -17.07 -20.05 25.49
C LYS A 367 -18.54 -19.74 25.19
N ASN A 368 -18.85 -18.49 24.88
CA ASN A 368 -20.23 -18.05 24.64
C ASN A 368 -20.85 -18.76 23.44
N TRP A 369 -20.06 -19.00 22.39
CA TRP A 369 -20.53 -19.72 21.21
C TRP A 369 -20.88 -21.19 21.54
N VAL A 370 -20.00 -21.85 22.30
CA VAL A 370 -20.25 -23.20 22.82
C VAL A 370 -21.49 -23.23 23.72
N GLU A 371 -21.63 -22.29 24.65
CA GLU A 371 -22.83 -22.16 25.51
C GLU A 371 -24.11 -22.02 24.67
N ALA A 372 -24.09 -21.20 23.61
CA ALA A 372 -25.24 -21.05 22.73
C ALA A 372 -25.61 -22.35 21.98
N LEU A 373 -24.61 -23.14 21.56
CA LEU A 373 -24.83 -24.47 20.99
C LEU A 373 -25.42 -25.44 22.01
N CYS A 374 -24.90 -25.44 23.24
CA CYS A 374 -25.39 -26.26 24.33
C CYS A 374 -26.81 -25.88 24.76
N ILE A 375 -27.19 -24.59 24.77
CA ILE A 375 -28.57 -24.14 25.04
C ILE A 375 -29.51 -24.60 23.92
N GLY A 376 -29.05 -24.60 22.67
CA GLY A 376 -29.79 -25.18 21.53
C GLY A 376 -29.99 -26.69 21.64
N ALA A 377 -29.06 -27.42 22.26
CA ALA A 377 -29.14 -28.86 22.49
C ALA A 377 -29.86 -29.24 23.82
N SER A 378 -29.81 -28.38 24.83
CA SER A 378 -30.32 -28.64 26.19
C SER A 378 -31.76 -28.20 26.44
N TYR A 379 -32.42 -27.57 25.46
CA TYR A 379 -33.87 -27.34 25.54
C TYR A 379 -34.71 -28.61 25.33
N GLU A 380 -34.12 -29.71 24.89
CA GLU A 380 -34.80 -31.01 24.89
C GLU A 380 -34.69 -31.75 26.23
N ASP A 381 -33.65 -31.53 27.06
CA ASP A 381 -33.41 -32.38 28.25
C ASP A 381 -32.92 -31.70 29.56
N GLY A 382 -32.90 -30.36 29.67
CA GLY A 382 -33.01 -29.67 30.96
C GLY A 382 -31.93 -29.92 32.03
N LEU A 383 -30.64 -29.92 31.68
CA LEU A 383 -29.54 -30.04 32.65
C LEU A 383 -28.48 -28.92 32.44
N TYR A 384 -28.12 -28.24 33.53
CA TYR A 384 -27.02 -27.26 33.62
C TYR A 384 -26.00 -27.76 34.65
N PRO A 385 -24.69 -27.90 34.33
CA PRO A 385 -23.64 -28.15 35.32
C PRO A 385 -23.01 -26.85 35.84
N GLU A 386 -22.80 -26.75 37.16
CA GLU A 386 -22.29 -25.55 37.86
C GLU A 386 -20.76 -25.49 38.01
N GLU A 387 -19.96 -26.37 37.40
CA GLU A 387 -18.50 -26.36 37.57
C GLU A 387 -17.74 -26.49 36.24
N TRP A 388 -17.41 -25.33 35.65
CA TRP A 388 -16.91 -25.17 34.28
C TRP A 388 -15.46 -25.63 34.01
N ALA A 389 -14.73 -26.13 35.01
CA ALA A 389 -13.36 -26.63 34.82
C ALA A 389 -13.33 -28.08 34.31
N GLU A 390 -14.30 -28.92 34.69
CA GLU A 390 -14.48 -30.28 34.14
C GLU A 390 -15.23 -30.25 32.80
N VAL A 391 -15.99 -29.17 32.55
CA VAL A 391 -16.72 -28.95 31.30
C VAL A 391 -15.78 -28.75 30.11
N ALA A 392 -14.55 -28.27 30.26
CA ALA A 392 -13.61 -28.16 29.14
C ALA A 392 -13.21 -29.52 28.54
N ASP A 393 -13.01 -30.54 29.38
CA ASP A 393 -12.73 -31.92 28.95
C ASP A 393 -14.01 -32.62 28.46
N GLU A 394 -15.16 -32.36 29.11
CA GLU A 394 -16.46 -32.84 28.62
C GLU A 394 -16.91 -32.14 27.33
N LEU A 395 -16.48 -30.90 27.06
CA LEU A 395 -16.85 -30.15 25.86
C LEU A 395 -16.31 -30.79 24.59
N SER A 396 -15.12 -31.42 24.65
CA SER A 396 -14.61 -32.25 23.56
C SER A 396 -15.56 -33.42 23.25
N SER A 397 -16.18 -34.01 24.29
CA SER A 397 -17.19 -35.07 24.15
C SER A 397 -18.61 -34.57 23.81
N TRP A 398 -18.96 -33.33 24.17
CA TRP A 398 -20.24 -32.70 23.83
C TRP A 398 -20.22 -32.10 22.42
N PHE A 399 -19.05 -31.75 21.88
CA PHE A 399 -18.86 -31.44 20.47
C PHE A 399 -19.25 -32.62 19.55
N ASP A 400 -19.06 -33.86 20.00
CA ASP A 400 -19.55 -35.06 19.31
C ASP A 400 -21.09 -35.20 19.36
N LEU A 401 -21.78 -34.51 20.27
CA LEU A 401 -23.21 -34.72 20.58
C LEU A 401 -24.13 -33.53 20.25
N GLY A 402 -23.63 -32.29 20.20
CA GLY A 402 -24.48 -31.10 20.38
C GLY A 402 -24.57 -30.09 19.24
N PHE A 403 -23.91 -30.29 18.10
CA PHE A 403 -23.96 -29.28 17.05
C PHE A 403 -25.32 -29.28 16.33
N GLN A 404 -26.07 -28.16 16.41
CA GLN A 404 -27.20 -27.90 15.50
C GLN A 404 -26.76 -27.65 14.03
N THR A 405 -25.46 -27.72 13.74
CA THR A 405 -24.88 -27.96 12.41
C THR A 405 -24.74 -29.47 12.11
N SER A 406 -25.49 -30.33 12.79
CA SER A 406 -25.43 -31.79 12.63
C SER A 406 -25.54 -32.25 11.17
N SER A 407 -26.06 -31.43 10.26
CA SER A 407 -25.95 -31.62 8.81
C SER A 407 -24.56 -31.31 8.26
N LEU A 408 -24.02 -30.09 8.45
CA LEU A 408 -22.68 -29.71 7.96
C LEU A 408 -21.57 -30.58 8.55
N ALA A 409 -21.54 -30.78 9.87
CA ALA A 409 -20.50 -31.59 10.50
C ALA A 409 -20.50 -33.03 9.95
N LYS A 410 -21.68 -33.59 9.67
CA LYS A 410 -21.81 -34.92 9.02
C LYS A 410 -21.50 -34.88 7.53
N GLU A 411 -21.92 -33.85 6.82
CA GLU A 411 -21.70 -33.64 5.38
C GLU A 411 -20.21 -33.50 5.07
N TYR A 412 -19.50 -32.73 5.89
CA TYR A 412 -18.07 -32.45 5.77
C TYR A 412 -17.18 -33.36 6.64
N GLN A 413 -17.79 -34.32 7.34
CA GLN A 413 -17.11 -35.35 8.14
C GLN A 413 -16.15 -34.77 9.20
N LEU A 414 -16.57 -33.70 9.88
CA LEU A 414 -15.80 -33.13 10.98
C LEU A 414 -15.73 -34.11 12.17
N THR A 415 -14.57 -34.13 12.82
CA THR A 415 -14.26 -34.95 13.98
C THR A 415 -14.27 -34.12 15.27
N GLY A 416 -14.29 -34.77 16.43
CA GLY A 416 -14.08 -34.09 17.73
C GLY A 416 -12.74 -33.33 17.81
N MET A 417 -11.72 -33.76 17.07
CA MET A 417 -10.45 -33.04 16.96
C MET A 417 -10.61 -31.72 16.18
N ASP A 418 -11.40 -31.71 15.10
CA ASP A 418 -11.67 -30.49 14.31
C ASP A 418 -12.45 -29.45 15.13
N ALA A 419 -13.36 -29.92 15.97
CA ALA A 419 -14.07 -29.10 16.93
C ALA A 419 -13.13 -28.50 17.99
N HIS A 420 -12.24 -29.31 18.57
CA HIS A 420 -11.25 -28.84 19.53
C HIS A 420 -10.30 -27.81 18.90
N LEU A 421 -9.90 -28.04 17.65
CA LEU A 421 -9.08 -27.13 16.87
C LEU A 421 -9.78 -25.79 16.64
N LEU A 422 -11.03 -25.80 16.18
CA LEU A 422 -11.86 -24.61 15.99
C LEU A 422 -11.99 -23.80 17.29
N PHE A 423 -12.33 -24.46 18.39
CA PHE A 423 -12.44 -23.82 19.71
C PHE A 423 -11.11 -23.18 20.12
N THR A 424 -10.00 -23.91 19.95
CA THR A 424 -8.66 -23.44 20.31
C THR A 424 -8.29 -22.19 19.51
N ILE A 425 -8.49 -22.20 18.19
CA ILE A 425 -8.16 -21.06 17.32
C ILE A 425 -8.96 -19.82 17.71
N VAL A 426 -10.27 -19.95 17.93
CA VAL A 426 -11.10 -18.82 18.36
C VAL A 426 -10.67 -18.31 19.73
N ARG A 427 -10.37 -19.23 20.66
CA ARG A 427 -9.97 -18.89 22.03
C ARG A 427 -8.72 -18.01 22.09
N ILE A 428 -7.76 -18.24 21.20
CA ILE A 428 -6.43 -17.63 21.28
C ILE A 428 -6.16 -16.59 20.19
N HIS A 429 -7.16 -16.25 19.36
CA HIS A 429 -6.94 -15.34 18.23
C HIS A 429 -6.52 -13.93 18.67
N ASP A 430 -6.87 -13.52 19.88
CA ASP A 430 -6.55 -12.23 20.47
C ASP A 430 -5.22 -12.19 21.24
N LEU A 431 -4.59 -13.34 21.46
CA LEU A 431 -3.27 -13.40 22.09
C LEU A 431 -2.18 -12.94 21.11
N ASP A 432 -1.04 -12.48 21.64
CA ASP A 432 0.13 -12.27 20.80
C ASP A 432 0.63 -13.60 20.21
N ASP A 433 1.41 -13.51 19.12
CA ASP A 433 1.81 -14.71 18.36
C ASP A 433 2.64 -15.68 19.20
N TYR A 434 3.51 -15.18 20.10
CA TYR A 434 4.32 -16.03 20.95
C TYR A 434 3.45 -16.80 21.97
N GLU A 435 2.53 -16.10 22.62
CA GLU A 435 1.59 -16.71 23.57
C GLU A 435 0.68 -17.74 22.90
N ALA A 436 0.11 -17.40 21.74
CA ALA A 436 -0.80 -18.28 20.99
C ALA A 436 -0.08 -19.55 20.51
N TYR A 437 1.13 -19.43 19.96
CA TYR A 437 1.89 -20.59 19.49
C TYR A 437 2.34 -21.48 20.65
N SER A 438 2.78 -20.88 21.77
CA SER A 438 3.06 -21.63 23.00
C SER A 438 1.81 -22.36 23.54
N PHE A 439 0.62 -21.76 23.41
CA PHE A 439 -0.63 -22.42 23.81
C PHE A 439 -0.91 -23.64 22.93
N ILE A 440 -0.79 -23.50 21.60
CA ILE A 440 -0.94 -24.61 20.65
C ILE A 440 0.03 -25.75 20.98
N GLU A 441 1.30 -25.43 21.25
CA GLU A 441 2.32 -26.44 21.56
C GLU A 441 2.02 -27.25 22.83
N LYS A 442 1.33 -26.63 23.79
CA LYS A 442 1.00 -27.25 25.09
C LYS A 442 -0.30 -28.05 25.06
N GLU A 443 -1.32 -27.54 24.37
CA GLU A 443 -2.70 -28.04 24.49
C GLU A 443 -3.11 -28.96 23.33
N LEU A 444 -2.44 -28.87 22.19
CA LEU A 444 -2.73 -29.72 21.02
C LEU A 444 -1.66 -30.79 20.80
N ASP A 445 -2.08 -31.91 20.23
CA ASP A 445 -1.17 -32.95 19.75
C ASP A 445 -0.19 -32.38 18.72
N SER A 446 1.07 -32.83 18.79
CA SER A 446 2.13 -32.35 17.87
C SER A 446 1.83 -32.50 16.38
N SER A 447 0.95 -33.44 16.01
CA SER A 447 0.49 -33.59 14.63
C SER A 447 -0.41 -32.45 14.15
N GLU A 448 -1.10 -31.75 15.07
CA GLU A 448 -2.02 -30.66 14.75
C GLU A 448 -1.37 -29.28 14.81
N HIS A 449 -0.16 -29.13 15.35
CA HIS A 449 0.49 -27.83 15.56
C HIS A 449 0.55 -26.98 14.28
N GLN A 450 1.02 -27.56 13.18
CA GLN A 450 1.12 -26.85 11.90
C GLN A 450 -0.25 -26.44 11.37
N ARG A 451 -1.25 -27.32 11.51
CA ARG A 451 -2.61 -27.06 11.08
C ARG A 451 -3.27 -25.95 11.89
N ALA A 452 -3.09 -25.97 13.22
CA ALA A 452 -3.58 -24.94 14.13
C ALA A 452 -2.95 -23.57 13.85
N ILE A 453 -1.62 -23.51 13.70
CA ILE A 453 -0.91 -22.27 13.39
C ILE A 453 -1.39 -21.70 12.05
N LYS A 454 -1.53 -22.55 11.02
CA LYS A 454 -2.02 -22.13 9.70
C LYS A 454 -3.41 -21.49 9.78
N LEU A 455 -4.37 -22.17 10.42
CA LEU A 455 -5.75 -21.69 10.53
C LEU A 455 -5.87 -20.46 11.45
N LEU A 456 -5.09 -20.40 12.53
CA LEU A 456 -4.98 -19.22 13.40
C LEU A 456 -4.47 -18.02 12.63
N ASN A 457 -3.41 -18.19 11.84
CA ASN A 457 -2.84 -17.10 11.04
C ASN A 457 -3.84 -16.59 9.99
N ILE A 458 -4.62 -17.47 9.38
CA ILE A 458 -5.71 -17.07 8.47
C ILE A 458 -6.74 -16.19 9.21
N LEU A 459 -7.20 -16.62 10.38
CA LEU A 459 -8.17 -15.86 11.16
C LEU A 459 -7.63 -14.48 11.55
N LYS A 460 -6.42 -14.41 12.10
CA LYS A 460 -5.80 -13.16 12.56
C LYS A 460 -5.51 -12.21 11.40
N ASP A 461 -5.04 -12.72 10.27
CA ASP A 461 -4.80 -11.90 9.08
C ASP A 461 -6.12 -11.42 8.45
N ALA A 462 -7.15 -12.27 8.40
CA ALA A 462 -8.47 -11.89 7.89
C ALA A 462 -9.12 -10.79 8.76
N ASP A 463 -8.98 -10.90 10.09
CA ASP A 463 -9.41 -9.88 11.05
C ASP A 463 -8.65 -8.56 10.86
N ALA A 464 -7.32 -8.64 10.73
CA ALA A 464 -6.49 -7.47 10.42
C ALA A 464 -6.89 -6.80 9.11
N ILE A 465 -7.13 -7.57 8.04
CA ILE A 465 -7.52 -7.05 6.72
C ILE A 465 -8.83 -6.26 6.77
N ASP A 466 -9.81 -6.64 7.59
CA ASP A 466 -11.06 -5.85 7.71
C ASP A 466 -10.81 -4.44 8.25
N ARG A 467 -9.68 -4.18 8.93
CA ARG A 467 -9.28 -2.82 9.33
C ARG A 467 -9.01 -1.89 8.14
N LEU A 468 -8.88 -2.41 6.91
CA LEU A 468 -8.88 -1.58 5.69
C LEU A 468 -10.13 -0.75 5.54
N ARG A 469 -11.29 -1.28 5.95
CA ARG A 469 -12.58 -0.59 5.88
C ARG A 469 -12.60 0.73 6.64
N ILE A 470 -11.68 0.89 7.59
CA ILE A 470 -11.57 2.03 8.50
C ILE A 470 -10.21 2.73 8.39
N SER A 471 -9.41 2.37 7.37
CA SER A 471 -8.07 2.89 7.12
C SER A 471 -7.07 2.69 8.28
N ASP A 472 -7.17 1.55 8.98
CA ASP A 472 -6.37 1.20 10.18
C ASP A 472 -5.61 -0.14 10.03
N LEU A 473 -5.39 -0.62 8.81
CA LEU A 473 -4.62 -1.84 8.60
C LEU A 473 -3.12 -1.57 8.87
N ASP A 474 -2.58 -2.22 9.90
CA ASP A 474 -1.14 -2.41 10.05
C ASP A 474 -0.72 -3.76 9.47
N VAL A 475 -0.11 -3.69 8.31
CA VAL A 475 0.30 -4.87 7.54
C VAL A 475 1.50 -5.62 8.11
N SER A 476 2.19 -5.06 9.10
CA SER A 476 3.19 -5.81 9.86
C SER A 476 2.58 -6.96 10.65
N PHE A 477 1.26 -6.90 10.90
CA PHE A 477 0.48 -7.99 11.48
C PHE A 477 -0.03 -9.01 10.46
N LEU A 478 0.30 -8.90 9.16
CA LEU A 478 -0.05 -9.93 8.18
C LEU A 478 1.02 -11.02 8.15
N ARG A 479 0.66 -12.22 8.62
CA ARG A 479 1.54 -13.37 8.80
C ARG A 479 1.75 -14.17 7.52
N LEU A 480 0.78 -14.14 6.61
CA LEU A 480 0.79 -14.92 5.37
C LEU A 480 1.17 -14.04 4.18
N ASP A 481 1.94 -14.59 3.25
CA ASP A 481 2.27 -13.89 1.99
C ASP A 481 1.02 -13.70 1.10
N GLU A 482 0.05 -14.62 1.19
CA GLU A 482 -1.23 -14.57 0.52
C GLU A 482 -2.10 -13.41 1.02
N SER A 483 -2.01 -13.05 2.31
CA SER A 483 -2.74 -11.92 2.91
C SER A 483 -2.39 -10.59 2.24
N LYS A 484 -1.12 -10.42 1.89
CA LYS A 484 -0.63 -9.22 1.20
C LYS A 484 -1.19 -9.11 -0.23
N LYS A 485 -1.63 -10.21 -0.83
CA LYS A 485 -2.15 -10.30 -2.22
C LYS A 485 -3.68 -10.14 -2.32
N ILE A 486 -4.42 -10.23 -1.21
CA ILE A 486 -5.89 -10.12 -1.22
C ILE A 486 -6.43 -8.73 -0.84
N ILE A 487 -5.55 -7.73 -0.61
CA ILE A 487 -5.93 -6.36 -0.22
C ILE A 487 -6.86 -5.73 -1.26
N LYS A 488 -6.48 -5.77 -2.54
CA LYS A 488 -7.31 -5.23 -3.64
C LYS A 488 -8.64 -5.98 -3.80
N PRO A 489 -8.66 -7.33 -3.92
CA PRO A 489 -9.90 -8.10 -3.90
C PRO A 489 -10.83 -7.77 -2.74
N PHE A 490 -10.30 -7.66 -1.53
CA PHE A 490 -11.08 -7.30 -0.37
C PHE A 490 -11.71 -5.91 -0.54
N PHE A 491 -10.92 -4.91 -0.93
CA PHE A 491 -11.39 -3.55 -1.13
C PHE A 491 -12.47 -3.42 -2.22
N ASP A 492 -12.30 -4.12 -3.34
CA ASP A 492 -13.23 -4.08 -4.47
C ASP A 492 -14.59 -4.72 -4.13
N PHE A 493 -14.59 -5.74 -3.26
CA PHE A 493 -15.78 -6.55 -2.96
C PHE A 493 -16.46 -6.21 -1.64
N GLN A 494 -15.76 -5.63 -0.65
CA GLN A 494 -16.28 -5.47 0.73
C GLN A 494 -17.66 -4.78 0.84
N GLU A 495 -18.00 -3.86 -0.07
CA GLU A 495 -19.33 -3.20 -0.07
C GLU A 495 -20.43 -4.07 -0.71
N ASN A 496 -20.05 -5.01 -1.57
CA ASN A 496 -20.95 -5.87 -2.33
C ASN A 496 -20.98 -7.34 -1.85
N ILE A 497 -20.21 -7.72 -0.83
CA ILE A 497 -20.24 -9.08 -0.25
C ILE A 497 -21.67 -9.46 0.14
N THR A 498 -22.52 -8.49 0.50
CA THR A 498 -23.92 -8.77 0.88
C THR A 498 -24.78 -9.35 -0.25
N VAL A 499 -24.37 -9.19 -1.51
CA VAL A 499 -25.07 -9.63 -2.73
C VAL A 499 -24.70 -11.06 -3.14
N TYR A 500 -23.59 -11.58 -2.61
CA TYR A 500 -23.13 -12.97 -2.77
C TYR A 500 -23.44 -13.78 -1.50
#